data_AF-A0A2G5UT56-F1
#
_entry.id   AF-A0A2G5UT56-F1
#
_cell.length_a   1.000
_cell.length_b   1.000
_cell.length_c   1.000
_cell.angle_alpha   90.00
_cell.angle_beta   90.00
_cell.angle_gamma   90.00
#
_symmetry.space_group_name_H-M   'P 1'
#
loop_
_entity.id
_entity.type
_entity.pdbx_description
1 polymer ?
#
loop_
_entity_poly.entity_id
_entity_poly.type
_entity_poly.pdbx_seq_one_letter_code
_entity_poly.pdbx_strand_id
1 'polypeptide(L)'
;MRPSVMKSNVPINGQQAYLQLKLTIADTHWAGENIRVMGHVLVKKPYNVDSVTKDTTAPGYEESRANTALLQVKKILSKPLAENAPRHPLDFTIGAVVSN
;
A
#
# COMPACT_ATOMS: atom_id res chain seq x y z
N MET A 1 -4.95 -3.64 -20.87
CA MET A 1 -5.04 -3.37 -19.42
C MET A 1 -5.48 -1.92 -19.27
N ARG A 2 -6.71 -1.63 -18.81
CA ARG A 2 -7.17 -0.23 -18.68
C ARG A 2 -6.48 0.38 -17.45
N PRO A 3 -5.84 1.55 -17.56
CA PRO A 3 -5.31 2.24 -16.39
C PRO A 3 -6.48 2.50 -15.43
N SER A 4 -6.36 2.03 -14.19
CA SER A 4 -7.32 2.34 -13.13
C SER A 4 -7.08 3.81 -12.77
N VAL A 5 -7.75 4.70 -13.49
CA VAL A 5 -7.68 6.14 -13.26
C VAL A 5 -8.30 6.41 -11.90
N MET A 6 -7.52 7.01 -11.00
CA MET A 6 -7.96 7.43 -9.68
C MET A 6 -9.26 8.23 -9.85
N LYS A 7 -10.37 7.83 -9.19
CA LYS A 7 -11.62 8.59 -9.28
C LYS A 7 -11.34 10.04 -8.85
N SER A 8 -11.89 11.01 -9.58
CA SER A 8 -11.61 12.45 -9.45
C SER A 8 -11.95 13.09 -8.09
N ASN A 9 -12.32 12.31 -7.06
CA ASN A 9 -12.77 12.81 -5.76
C ASN A 9 -12.36 11.90 -4.58
N VAL A 10 -11.17 11.28 -4.64
CA VAL A 10 -10.63 10.52 -3.50
C VAL A 10 -10.04 11.48 -2.47
N PRO A 11 -10.45 11.41 -1.18
CA PRO A 11 -9.90 12.28 -0.13
C PRO A 11 -8.40 12.01 0.08
N ILE A 12 -7.66 13.01 0.57
CA ILE A 12 -6.21 12.92 0.81
C ILE A 12 -5.82 11.66 1.59
N ASN A 13 -6.55 11.31 2.63
CA ASN A 13 -6.29 10.11 3.44
C ASN A 13 -6.35 8.82 2.59
N GLY A 14 -7.28 8.75 1.64
CA GLY A 14 -7.39 7.61 0.72
C GLY A 14 -6.24 7.57 -0.27
N GLN A 15 -5.77 8.72 -0.75
CA GLN A 15 -4.61 8.80 -1.64
C GLN A 15 -3.34 8.35 -0.91
N GLN A 16 -3.13 8.81 0.33
CA GLN A 16 -1.99 8.42 1.16
C GLN A 16 -1.99 6.93 1.47
N ALA A 17 -3.12 6.38 1.93
CA ALA A 17 -3.26 4.95 2.20
C ALA A 17 -3.00 4.11 0.93
N TYR A 18 -3.54 4.53 -0.21
CA TYR A 18 -3.30 3.86 -1.49
C TYR A 18 -1.82 3.84 -1.87
N LEU A 19 -1.12 4.98 -1.75
CA LEU A 19 0.30 5.06 -2.05
C LEU A 19 1.13 4.17 -1.10
N GLN A 20 0.88 4.22 0.21
CA GLN A 20 1.56 3.35 1.18
C GLN A 20 1.43 1.87 0.84
N LEU A 21 0.20 1.45 0.53
CA LEU A 21 -0.11 0.07 0.17
C LEU A 21 0.50 -0.29 -1.18
N LYS A 22 0.41 0.59 -2.19
CA LYS A 22 0.93 0.32 -3.53
C LYS A 22 2.46 0.18 -3.57
N LEU A 23 3.17 0.92 -2.71
CA LEU A 23 4.63 0.83 -2.58
C LEU A 23 5.08 -0.49 -1.95
N THR A 24 4.26 -1.08 -1.08
CA THR A 24 4.62 -2.31 -0.34
C THR A 24 4.02 -3.57 -0.99
N ILE A 25 2.82 -3.46 -1.54
CA ILE A 25 2.02 -4.55 -2.10
C ILE A 25 1.60 -4.16 -3.52
N ALA A 26 2.23 -4.83 -4.50
CA ALA A 26 1.98 -4.58 -5.91
C ALA A 26 0.51 -4.80 -6.32
N ASP A 27 -0.13 -5.84 -5.76
CA ASP A 27 -1.55 -6.15 -5.96
C ASP A 27 -2.46 -5.25 -5.11
N THR A 28 -2.38 -3.95 -5.36
CA THR A 28 -3.21 -2.92 -4.76
C THR A 28 -3.86 -2.11 -5.88
N HIS A 29 -5.19 -1.99 -5.85
CA HIS A 29 -5.97 -1.26 -6.85
C HIS A 29 -7.26 -0.68 -6.26
N TRP A 30 -7.79 0.35 -6.91
CA TRP A 30 -9.09 0.91 -6.53
C TRP A 30 -10.24 -0.03 -6.96
N ALA A 31 -11.16 -0.27 -6.03
CA ALA A 31 -12.40 -1.01 -6.23
C ALA A 31 -13.58 -0.10 -5.83
N GLY A 32 -14.06 0.70 -6.78
CA GLY A 32 -15.10 1.69 -6.54
C GLY A 32 -14.58 2.84 -5.68
N GLU A 33 -15.07 2.96 -4.45
CA GLU A 33 -14.58 3.92 -3.44
C GLU A 33 -13.58 3.30 -2.46
N ASN A 34 -13.38 1.99 -2.51
CA ASN A 34 -12.52 1.26 -1.59
C ASN A 34 -11.19 0.91 -2.26
N ILE A 35 -10.17 0.61 -1.46
CA ILE A 35 -8.91 0.06 -1.95
C ILE A 35 -8.98 -1.46 -1.75
N ARG A 36 -8.80 -2.22 -2.82
CA ARG A 36 -8.67 -3.67 -2.76
C ARG A 36 -7.19 -4.05 -2.76
N VAL A 37 -6.82 -4.94 -1.85
CA VAL A 37 -5.45 -5.40 -1.64
C VAL A 37 -5.41 -6.93 -1.66
N MET A 38 -4.49 -7.49 -2.46
CA MET A 38 -4.26 -8.93 -2.63
C MET A 38 -5.51 -9.74 -3.02
N GLY A 39 -6.53 -9.09 -3.57
CA GLY A 39 -7.83 -9.72 -3.82
C GLY A 39 -8.60 -10.20 -2.59
N HIS A 40 -8.08 -9.99 -1.37
CA HIS A 40 -8.63 -10.57 -0.14
C HIS A 40 -9.05 -9.53 0.91
N VAL A 41 -8.64 -8.28 0.75
CA VAL A 41 -8.84 -7.21 1.75
C VAL A 41 -9.37 -5.95 1.09
N LEU A 42 -10.30 -5.28 1.76
CA LEU A 42 -10.83 -3.97 1.40
C LEU A 42 -10.51 -2.96 2.50
N VAL A 43 -9.96 -1.82 2.08
CA VAL A 43 -9.79 -0.63 2.92
C VAL A 43 -10.86 0.37 2.52
N LYS A 44 -11.76 0.67 3.46
CA LYS A 44 -12.90 1.57 3.26
C LYS A 44 -12.58 2.95 3.81
N LYS A 45 -13.42 3.96 3.52
CA LYS A 45 -13.39 5.24 4.26
C LYS A 45 -13.50 4.95 5.78
N PRO A 46 -12.72 5.63 6.66
CA PRO A 46 -11.82 6.77 6.42
C PRO A 46 -10.38 6.43 5.96
N TYR A 47 -10.12 5.19 5.52
CA TYR A 47 -8.83 4.70 5.03
C TYR A 47 -7.73 4.56 6.09
N ASN A 48 -8.15 4.17 7.30
CA ASN A 48 -7.27 3.87 8.43
C ASN A 48 -7.23 2.36 8.75
N VAL A 49 -6.40 1.98 9.72
CA VAL A 49 -6.21 0.59 10.19
C VAL A 49 -7.54 -0.07 10.63
N ASP A 50 -8.44 0.71 11.23
CA ASP A 50 -9.73 0.21 11.74
C ASP A 50 -10.74 -0.07 10.61
N SER A 51 -10.60 0.63 9.48
CA SER A 51 -11.46 0.49 8.30
C SER A 51 -11.06 -0.66 7.35
N VAL A 52 -10.09 -1.48 7.76
CA VAL A 52 -9.59 -2.63 7.00
C VAL A 52 -10.49 -3.85 7.27
N THR A 53 -11.09 -4.38 6.21
CA THR A 53 -12.03 -5.51 6.27
C THR A 53 -11.64 -6.60 5.28
N LYS A 54 -11.97 -7.85 5.57
CA LYS A 54 -11.80 -8.95 4.62
C LYS A 54 -12.82 -8.83 3.48
N ASP A 55 -12.40 -9.11 2.26
CA ASP A 55 -13.29 -9.17 1.10
C ASP A 55 -13.88 -10.59 0.97
N THR A 56 -14.95 -10.85 1.72
CA THR A 56 -15.66 -12.15 1.68
C THR A 56 -16.38 -12.40 0.36
N THR A 57 -16.51 -11.37 -0.48
CA THR A 57 -17.18 -11.44 -1.79
C THR A 57 -16.22 -11.76 -2.94
N ALA A 58 -14.92 -11.83 -2.66
CA ALA A 58 -13.91 -12.09 -3.68
C ALA A 58 -13.96 -13.54 -4.18
N PRO A 59 -13.84 -13.78 -5.50
CA PRO A 59 -13.71 -15.12 -6.04
C PRO A 59 -12.41 -15.75 -5.52
N GLY A 60 -12.49 -16.96 -4.94
CA GLY A 60 -11.34 -17.60 -4.31
C GLY A 60 -11.01 -17.08 -2.91
N TYR A 61 -12.00 -16.55 -2.18
CA TYR A 61 -11.85 -16.22 -0.76
C TYR A 61 -11.39 -17.45 0.04
N GLU A 62 -10.27 -17.27 0.74
CA GLU A 62 -9.70 -18.28 1.63
C GLU A 62 -9.34 -17.57 2.93
N GLU A 63 -9.91 -18.06 4.04
CA GLU A 63 -9.91 -17.32 5.30
C GLU A 63 -8.52 -17.14 5.91
N SER A 64 -7.63 -18.13 5.78
CA SER A 64 -6.27 -18.04 6.30
C SER A 64 -5.50 -16.96 5.54
N ARG A 65 -5.55 -16.99 4.21
CA ARG A 65 -4.98 -15.94 3.35
C ARG A 65 -5.54 -14.56 3.64
N ALA A 66 -6.85 -14.44 3.81
CA ALA A 66 -7.49 -13.17 4.14
C ALA A 66 -7.06 -12.64 5.52
N ASN A 67 -6.90 -13.52 6.51
CA ASN A 67 -6.35 -13.13 7.82
C ASN A 67 -4.91 -12.63 7.72
N THR A 68 -4.04 -13.35 7.01
CA THR A 68 -2.65 -12.93 6.81
C THR A 68 -2.57 -11.58 6.09
N ALA A 69 -3.32 -11.43 4.99
CA ALA A 69 -3.37 -10.18 4.23
C ALA A 69 -3.89 -9.02 5.09
N LEU A 70 -4.92 -9.25 5.91
CA LEU A 70 -5.48 -8.23 6.80
C LEU A 70 -4.43 -7.75 7.82
N LEU A 71 -3.68 -8.67 8.45
CA LEU A 71 -2.61 -8.31 9.38
C LEU A 71 -1.50 -7.51 8.69
N GLN A 72 -1.12 -7.90 7.47
CA GLN A 72 -0.10 -7.19 6.69
C GLN A 72 -0.56 -5.77 6.33
N VAL A 73 -1.79 -5.62 5.83
CA VAL A 73 -2.37 -4.31 5.49
C VAL A 73 -2.45 -3.40 6.71
N LYS A 74 -2.92 -3.93 7.86
CA LYS A 74 -2.95 -3.19 9.12
C LYS A 74 -1.56 -2.72 9.55
N LYS A 75 -0.56 -3.58 9.45
CA LYS A 75 0.84 -3.26 9.79
C LYS A 75 1.46 -2.19 8.87
N ILE A 76 1.08 -2.17 7.60
CA ILE A 76 1.55 -1.15 6.64
C ILE A 76 0.90 0.20 6.97
N LEU A 77 -0.42 0.22 7.17
CA LEU A 77 -1.17 1.45 7.46
C LEU A 77 -0.90 2.00 8.87
N SER A 78 -0.43 1.18 9.81
CA SER A 78 -0.01 1.65 11.14
C SER A 78 1.31 2.42 11.12
N LYS A 79 2.07 2.37 10.01
CA LYS A 79 3.34 3.09 9.89
C LYS A 79 3.14 4.46 9.23
N PRO A 80 3.81 5.51 9.72
CA PRO A 80 3.80 6.81 9.06
C PRO A 80 4.48 6.71 7.67
N LEU A 81 3.92 7.39 6.66
CA LEU A 81 4.42 7.38 5.28
C LEU A 81 5.91 7.76 5.17
N ALA A 82 6.42 8.58 6.10
CA ALA A 82 7.81 9.03 6.16
C ALA A 82 8.84 7.89 6.33
N GLU A 83 8.44 6.74 6.89
CA GLU A 83 9.35 5.61 7.13
C GLU A 83 9.56 4.72 5.90
N ASN A 84 8.74 4.89 4.84
CA ASN A 84 8.87 4.20 3.56
C ASN A 84 9.63 5.04 2.51
N ALA A 85 10.35 6.09 2.94
CA ALA A 85 11.27 6.80 2.06
C ALA A 85 12.24 5.80 1.42
N PRO A 86 12.58 5.96 0.12
CA PRO A 86 13.60 5.13 -0.50
C PRO A 86 14.84 5.18 0.39
N ARG A 87 15.37 4.00 0.75
CA ARG A 87 16.67 3.93 1.42
C ARG A 87 17.61 4.82 0.62
N HIS A 88 18.10 5.88 1.23
CA HIS A 88 19.10 6.74 0.60
C HIS A 88 20.18 5.83 -0.01
N PRO A 89 20.61 6.07 -1.26
CA PRO A 89 21.81 5.43 -1.76
C PRO A 89 22.90 5.74 -0.75
N LEU A 90 23.60 4.71 -0.26
CA LEU A 90 24.81 4.91 0.53
C LEU A 90 25.71 5.84 -0.29
N ASP A 91 26.02 7.01 0.28
CA ASP A 91 27.05 7.91 -0.24
C ASP A 91 28.35 7.12 -0.31
N PHE A 92 28.68 6.60 -1.49
CA PHE A 92 30.03 6.18 -1.78
C PHE A 92 30.83 7.45 -2.00
N THR A 93 31.40 8.00 -0.92
CA THR A 93 32.48 8.98 -1.00
C THR A 93 33.59 8.37 -1.86
N ILE A 94 33.63 8.74 -3.14
CA ILE A 94 34.77 8.49 -4.02
C ILE A 94 35.88 9.41 -3.51
N GLY A 95 36.71 8.89 -2.61
CA GLY A 95 37.95 9.52 -2.21
C GLY A 95 38.81 9.77 -3.44
N ALA A 96 39.12 11.05 -3.68
CA ALA A 96 40.02 11.47 -4.72
C ALA A 96 41.39 10.77 -4.55
N VAL A 97 41.79 9.98 -5.54
CA VAL A 97 43.20 9.63 -5.75
C VAL A 97 43.89 10.88 -6.25
N VAL A 98 44.68 11.51 -5.38
CA VAL A 98 45.77 12.39 -5.80
C VAL A 98 46.97 11.50 -6.08
N SER A 99 47.34 11.39 -7.35
CA SER A 99 48.62 10.83 -7.77
C SER A 99 49.72 11.83 -7.45
N ASN A 100 50.79 11.34 -6.83
CA ASN A 100 52.03 12.07 -6.58
C ASN A 100 53.07 11.69 -7.64
#